data_AF-A0A3L7MQW6-F1
#
_entry.id   AF-A0A3L7MQW6-F1
#
_cell.length_a   1.000
_cell.length_b   1.000
_cell.length_c   1.000
_cell.angle_alpha   90.00
_cell.angle_beta   90.00
_cell.angle_gamma   90.00
#
_symmetry.space_group_name_H-M   'P 1'
#
loop_
_entity.id
_entity.type
_entity.pdbx_description
1 polymer ?
#
loop_
_entity_poly.entity_id
_entity_poly.type
_entity_poly.pdbx_seq_one_letter_code
_entity_poly.pdbx_strand_id
1 'polypeptide(L)'
;EGRRAHLTHIQFHSYGGEPDDQGKFCSKVQELAEFVNSHPEVTVDVGQVLFGETTSMTGDGPLGYYLHKVTGKKWTSADTEMEAGCGIVPMVYKEKSFVNALQWAIGLEWYLLVKDPWQIAMSTDHPNGGSFLAYPEIIQLLMDRTYRQEILKRVHPRVLERSCLKDLDREYTLNEIAIITRAGPARMLGLKNKGHLGIGADGDVTIYNESSNILAMFELPYMVIKYGKVVVEKSEIRLQVPGNTLHVSPSFDPGLVGGIRKWFESYYTIQFENYPVTDEYLSGGGTMIPCSKK
;
A
#
# COMPACT_ATOMS: atom_id res chain seq x y z
N GLU A 1 13.51 -8.65 19.01
CA GLU A 1 14.67 -9.49 18.62
C GLU A 1 15.41 -8.99 17.36
N GLY A 2 15.23 -7.74 16.91
CA GLY A 2 15.98 -7.19 15.76
C GLY A 2 15.69 -7.85 14.39
N ARG A 3 14.57 -8.57 14.26
CA ARG A 3 14.18 -9.19 12.99
C ARG A 3 13.49 -8.15 12.12
N ARG A 4 13.83 -8.15 10.83
CA ARG A 4 13.18 -7.27 9.84
C ARG A 4 11.70 -7.59 9.72
N ALA A 5 10.88 -6.55 9.65
CA ALA A 5 9.45 -6.66 9.41
C ALA A 5 8.96 -5.56 8.47
N HIS A 6 7.92 -5.88 7.71
CA HIS A 6 7.14 -4.90 6.96
C HIS A 6 5.69 -5.01 7.41
N LEU A 7 5.09 -3.90 7.83
CA LEU A 7 3.70 -3.85 8.27
C LEU A 7 2.89 -3.07 7.24
N THR A 8 2.01 -3.78 6.53
CA THR A 8 1.22 -3.19 5.48
C THR A 8 0.00 -2.46 6.02
N HIS A 9 -0.48 -1.46 5.26
CA HIS A 9 -1.70 -0.70 5.49
C HIS A 9 -1.92 -0.33 6.97
N ILE A 10 -0.85 0.18 7.60
CA ILE A 10 -0.74 0.35 9.05
C ILE A 10 -1.77 1.32 9.63
N GLN A 11 -2.32 2.21 8.80
CA GLN A 11 -3.39 3.13 9.19
C GLN A 11 -4.61 2.38 9.77
N PHE A 12 -4.97 1.20 9.25
CA PHE A 12 -6.07 0.39 9.78
C PHE A 12 -5.77 -0.27 11.14
N HIS A 13 -4.51 -0.23 11.58
CA HIS A 13 -4.04 -0.79 12.85
C HIS A 13 -3.63 0.29 13.86
N SER A 14 -4.00 1.55 13.61
CA SER A 14 -3.54 2.71 14.38
C SER A 14 -4.65 3.40 15.17
N TYR A 15 -5.67 2.62 15.52
CA TYR A 15 -6.90 3.06 16.17
C TYR A 15 -6.83 2.88 17.68
N GLY A 16 -7.05 3.95 18.43
CA GLY A 16 -7.26 3.92 19.87
C GLY A 16 -8.73 4.08 20.25
N GLY A 17 -8.99 4.00 21.55
CA GLY A 17 -10.32 4.05 22.14
C GLY A 17 -10.74 2.69 22.69
N GLU A 18 -12.03 2.53 22.93
CA GLU A 18 -12.63 1.28 23.43
C GLU A 18 -13.55 0.70 22.34
N PRO A 19 -13.58 -0.62 22.12
CA PRO A 19 -14.39 -1.24 21.06
C PRO A 19 -15.87 -0.86 21.09
N ASP A 20 -16.43 -0.68 22.29
CA ASP A 20 -17.86 -0.41 22.51
C ASP A 20 -18.18 1.09 22.67
N ASP A 21 -17.18 1.98 22.56
CA ASP A 21 -17.37 3.43 22.75
C ASP A 21 -16.72 4.26 21.62
N GLN A 22 -17.50 4.51 20.57
CA GLN A 22 -17.12 5.39 19.46
C GLN A 22 -16.81 6.84 19.88
N GLY A 23 -17.22 7.25 21.08
CA GLY A 23 -16.85 8.54 21.69
C GLY A 23 -15.35 8.66 21.96
N LYS A 24 -14.71 7.54 22.27
CA LYS A 24 -13.29 7.42 22.62
C LYS A 24 -12.37 7.10 21.44
N PHE A 25 -12.93 6.81 20.26
CA PHE A 25 -12.15 6.56 19.04
C PHE A 25 -11.18 7.72 18.77
N CYS A 26 -9.89 7.41 18.65
CA CYS A 26 -8.82 8.39 18.52
C CYS A 26 -7.64 7.82 17.72
N SER A 27 -6.75 8.70 17.25
CA SER A 27 -5.48 8.30 16.67
C SER A 27 -4.50 7.81 17.72
N LYS A 28 -3.73 6.77 17.38
CA LYS A 28 -2.57 6.29 18.14
C LYS A 28 -1.25 6.40 17.39
N VAL A 29 -1.22 7.17 16.30
CA VAL A 29 -0.06 7.24 15.41
C VAL A 29 1.19 7.77 16.10
N GLN A 30 1.09 8.73 17.03
CA GLN A 30 2.26 9.29 17.71
C GLN A 30 3.14 8.22 18.38
N GLU A 31 2.53 7.37 19.22
CA GLU A 31 3.22 6.28 19.91
C GLU A 31 3.76 5.23 18.92
N LEU A 32 2.97 4.88 17.90
CA LEU A 32 3.35 3.89 16.90
C LEU A 32 4.47 4.39 15.96
N ALA A 33 4.45 5.66 15.61
CA ALA A 33 5.51 6.30 14.82
C ALA A 33 6.80 6.44 15.63
N GLU A 34 6.73 6.72 16.94
CA GLU A 34 7.90 6.66 17.83
C GLU A 34 8.52 5.26 17.88
N PHE A 35 7.69 4.22 17.90
CA PHE A 35 8.15 2.84 17.78
C PHE A 35 8.88 2.61 16.44
N VAL A 36 8.26 2.93 15.30
CA VAL A 36 8.91 2.76 13.99
C VAL A 36 10.22 3.56 13.89
N ASN A 37 10.22 4.82 14.34
CA ASN A 37 11.39 5.70 14.33
C ASN A 37 12.57 5.17 15.18
N SER A 38 12.29 4.33 16.19
CA SER A 38 13.32 3.72 17.05
C SER A 38 13.75 2.32 16.62
N HIS A 39 13.12 1.74 15.58
CA HIS A 39 13.35 0.38 15.10
C HIS A 39 13.69 0.37 13.60
N PRO A 40 14.97 0.57 13.21
CA PRO A 40 15.38 0.68 11.81
C PRO A 40 15.16 -0.60 10.98
N GLU A 41 14.91 -1.74 11.63
CA GLU A 41 14.55 -3.01 10.99
C GLU A 41 13.08 -3.09 10.57
N VAL A 42 12.24 -2.16 11.01
CA VAL A 42 10.80 -2.11 10.71
C VAL A 42 10.54 -1.08 9.62
N THR A 43 9.73 -1.49 8.65
CA THR A 43 9.18 -0.62 7.61
C THR A 43 7.67 -0.76 7.57
N VAL A 44 6.97 0.26 7.08
CA VAL A 44 5.51 0.28 6.96
C VAL A 44 5.07 0.78 5.59
N ASP A 45 3.89 0.38 5.14
CA ASP A 45 3.13 1.12 4.14
C ASP A 45 1.79 1.59 4.75
N VAL A 46 1.29 2.74 4.30
CA VAL A 46 0.26 3.46 5.08
C VAL A 46 -1.14 2.89 4.90
N GLY A 47 -1.58 2.62 3.67
CA GLY A 47 -2.99 2.30 3.39
C GLY A 47 -3.88 3.53 3.53
N GLN A 48 -3.48 4.65 2.94
CA GLN A 48 -4.19 5.93 3.08
C GLN A 48 -5.66 5.82 2.63
N VAL A 49 -6.57 6.26 3.51
CA VAL A 49 -8.00 6.41 3.20
C VAL A 49 -8.25 7.71 2.46
N LEU A 50 -8.99 7.64 1.35
CA LEU A 50 -9.48 8.79 0.59
C LEU A 50 -11.00 8.80 0.58
N PHE A 51 -11.59 9.99 0.64
CA PHE A 51 -13.04 10.14 0.59
C PHE A 51 -13.58 9.79 -0.80
N GLY A 52 -14.71 9.08 -0.84
CA GLY A 52 -15.32 8.61 -2.08
C GLY A 52 -15.79 7.17 -1.99
N GLU A 53 -16.30 6.67 -3.11
CA GLU A 53 -16.67 5.27 -3.26
C GLU A 53 -15.44 4.42 -3.54
N THR A 54 -15.39 3.23 -2.95
CA THR A 54 -14.35 2.24 -3.23
C THR A 54 -14.88 0.83 -2.99
N THR A 55 -14.02 -0.18 -3.13
CA THR A 55 -14.32 -1.57 -2.79
C THR A 55 -13.24 -2.10 -1.86
N SER A 56 -13.65 -2.60 -0.70
CA SER A 56 -12.75 -3.39 0.14
C SER A 56 -12.66 -4.81 -0.40
N MET A 57 -11.43 -5.31 -0.52
CA MET A 57 -11.05 -6.63 -1.00
C MET A 57 -9.92 -7.12 -0.10
N THR A 58 -10.18 -8.13 0.73
CA THR A 58 -9.23 -8.61 1.74
C THR A 58 -9.21 -10.14 1.83
N GLY A 59 -8.08 -10.70 2.24
CA GLY A 59 -7.96 -12.10 2.65
C GLY A 59 -8.56 -12.39 4.03
N ASP A 60 -9.00 -11.35 4.76
CA ASP A 60 -9.70 -11.48 6.03
C ASP A 60 -11.22 -11.58 5.80
N GLY A 61 -11.69 -12.82 5.62
CA GLY A 61 -13.12 -13.14 5.45
C GLY A 61 -14.01 -12.59 6.59
N PRO A 62 -13.66 -12.81 7.87
CA PRO A 62 -14.38 -12.24 9.01
C PRO A 62 -14.51 -10.70 8.98
N LEU A 63 -13.44 -9.98 8.61
CA LEU A 63 -13.49 -8.53 8.44
C LEU A 63 -14.48 -8.13 7.34
N GLY A 64 -14.47 -8.84 6.20
CA GLY A 64 -15.45 -8.64 5.12
C GLY A 64 -16.89 -8.79 5.61
N TYR A 65 -17.19 -9.83 6.40
CA TYR A 65 -18.51 -10.00 7.00
C TYR A 65 -18.87 -8.87 7.98
N TYR A 66 -17.92 -8.44 8.81
CA TYR A 66 -18.14 -7.33 9.73
C TYR A 66 -18.48 -6.03 8.99
N LEU A 67 -17.72 -5.69 7.94
CA LEU A 67 -17.97 -4.51 7.11
C LEU A 67 -19.32 -4.58 6.42
N HIS A 68 -19.73 -5.76 5.95
CA HIS A 68 -21.08 -5.98 5.43
C HIS A 68 -22.17 -5.62 6.45
N LYS A 69 -22.03 -6.09 7.70
CA LYS A 69 -22.98 -5.82 8.78
C LYS A 69 -23.06 -4.33 9.13
N VAL A 70 -21.92 -3.63 9.11
CA VAL A 70 -21.86 -2.19 9.43
C VAL A 70 -22.37 -1.33 8.27
N THR A 71 -22.04 -1.66 7.04
CA THR A 71 -22.35 -0.83 5.86
C THR A 71 -23.71 -1.15 5.22
N GLY A 72 -24.23 -2.36 5.45
CA GLY A 72 -25.43 -2.88 4.78
C GLY A 72 -25.25 -3.11 3.27
N LYS A 73 -24.02 -3.04 2.75
CA LYS A 73 -23.71 -3.21 1.32
C LYS A 73 -23.59 -4.69 0.97
N LYS A 74 -23.77 -5.06 -0.31
CA LYS A 74 -23.60 -6.45 -0.77
C LYS A 74 -22.21 -6.99 -0.39
N TRP A 75 -22.14 -8.28 -0.10
CA TRP A 75 -20.91 -8.96 0.30
C TRP A 75 -20.73 -10.25 -0.50
N THR A 76 -19.49 -10.51 -0.89
CA THR A 76 -19.05 -11.78 -1.47
C THR A 76 -17.90 -12.31 -0.63
N SER A 77 -17.96 -13.60 -0.32
CA SER A 77 -16.91 -14.32 0.40
C SER A 77 -16.53 -15.55 -0.41
N ALA A 78 -15.27 -15.94 -0.37
CA ALA A 78 -14.80 -17.22 -0.89
C ALA A 78 -13.75 -17.80 0.05
N ASP A 79 -14.02 -18.99 0.57
CA ASP A 79 -13.07 -19.75 1.38
C ASP A 79 -12.40 -20.78 0.48
N THR A 80 -11.07 -20.66 0.37
CA THR A 80 -10.21 -21.55 -0.41
C THR A 80 -9.70 -22.64 0.50
N GLU A 81 -9.95 -23.90 0.10
CA GLU A 81 -9.64 -25.08 0.90
C GLU A 81 -8.20 -25.05 1.44
N MET A 82 -8.05 -25.25 2.75
CA MET A 82 -6.77 -25.36 3.45
C MET A 82 -5.79 -24.18 3.30
N GLU A 83 -6.21 -23.06 2.72
CA GLU A 83 -5.32 -21.93 2.38
C GLU A 83 -5.75 -20.61 3.02
N ALA A 84 -6.86 -20.04 2.56
CA ALA A 84 -7.22 -18.67 2.86
C ALA A 84 -8.72 -18.43 2.69
N GLY A 85 -9.23 -17.38 3.33
CA GLY A 85 -10.54 -16.81 3.03
C GLY A 85 -10.38 -15.51 2.23
N CYS A 86 -11.50 -14.97 1.74
CA CYS A 86 -11.53 -13.59 1.28
C CYS A 86 -12.91 -12.97 1.48
N GLY A 87 -12.95 -11.64 1.55
CA GLY A 87 -14.18 -10.86 1.65
C GLY A 87 -14.12 -9.63 0.74
N ILE A 88 -15.20 -9.39 0.00
CA ILE A 88 -15.35 -8.25 -0.90
C ILE A 88 -16.61 -7.47 -0.55
N VAL A 89 -16.47 -6.19 -0.22
CA VAL A 89 -17.58 -5.30 0.18
C VAL A 89 -17.39 -3.90 -0.44
N PRO A 90 -18.37 -3.36 -1.18
CA PRO A 90 -18.35 -1.96 -1.58
C PRO A 90 -18.40 -1.02 -0.37
N MET A 91 -17.58 0.03 -0.38
CA MET A 91 -17.47 0.99 0.72
C MET A 91 -17.61 2.43 0.22
N VAL A 92 -17.98 3.33 1.14
CA VAL A 92 -17.99 4.78 0.88
C VAL A 92 -17.39 5.51 2.07
N TYR A 93 -16.21 6.10 1.89
CA TYR A 93 -15.60 6.98 2.87
C TYR A 93 -16.16 8.38 2.72
N LYS A 94 -16.74 8.91 3.80
CA LYS A 94 -17.48 10.18 3.81
C LYS A 94 -16.74 11.21 4.67
N GLU A 95 -16.45 12.38 4.11
CA GLU A 95 -15.75 13.47 4.81
C GLU A 95 -16.45 13.93 6.11
N LYS A 96 -17.79 13.86 6.17
CA LYS A 96 -18.59 14.24 7.35
C LYS A 96 -18.78 13.11 8.35
N SER A 97 -18.36 11.88 8.04
CA SER A 97 -18.36 10.78 9.02
C SER A 97 -17.14 10.95 9.91
N PHE A 98 -17.34 11.01 11.24
CA PHE A 98 -16.23 11.12 12.19
C PHE A 98 -15.21 9.99 12.02
N VAL A 99 -15.66 8.74 11.88
CA VAL A 99 -14.77 7.58 11.73
C VAL A 99 -13.93 7.71 10.45
N ASN A 100 -14.59 7.90 9.31
CA ASN A 100 -13.91 7.97 8.01
C ASN A 100 -12.95 9.17 7.93
N ALA A 101 -13.35 10.31 8.50
CA ALA A 101 -12.53 11.50 8.55
C ALA A 101 -11.29 11.32 9.45
N LEU A 102 -11.44 10.61 10.57
CA LEU A 102 -10.31 10.27 11.43
C LEU A 102 -9.38 9.27 10.74
N GLN A 103 -9.93 8.28 10.03
CA GLN A 103 -9.16 7.33 9.22
C GLN A 103 -8.29 8.03 8.16
N TRP A 104 -8.85 9.03 7.47
CA TRP A 104 -8.10 9.90 6.55
C TRP A 104 -6.96 10.64 7.27
N ALA A 105 -7.25 11.22 8.44
CA ALA A 105 -6.26 11.98 9.20
C ALA A 105 -5.11 11.10 9.72
N ILE A 106 -5.41 9.90 10.23
CA ILE A 106 -4.44 8.93 10.74
C ILE A 106 -3.41 8.54 9.67
N GLY A 107 -3.85 8.36 8.42
CA GLY A 107 -2.92 8.07 7.33
C GLY A 107 -1.91 9.21 7.10
N LEU A 108 -2.38 10.47 7.13
CA LEU A 108 -1.51 11.63 6.98
C LEU A 108 -0.56 11.83 8.17
N GLU A 109 -1.01 11.52 9.38
CA GLU A 109 -0.15 11.54 10.57
C GLU A 109 1.03 10.57 10.42
N TRP A 110 0.83 9.38 9.86
CA TRP A 110 1.90 8.40 9.66
C TRP A 110 3.02 8.96 8.80
N TYR A 111 2.68 9.54 7.65
CA TYR A 111 3.66 10.18 6.79
C TYR A 111 4.38 11.33 7.52
N LEU A 112 3.63 12.19 8.20
CA LEU A 112 4.22 13.39 8.80
C LEU A 112 5.06 13.10 10.06
N LEU A 113 4.77 12.02 10.81
CA LEU A 113 5.44 11.66 12.06
C LEU A 113 6.60 10.66 11.91
N VAL A 114 6.61 9.82 10.87
CA VAL A 114 7.78 8.96 10.57
C VAL A 114 8.90 9.83 10.01
N LYS A 115 10.04 9.84 10.71
CA LYS A 115 11.16 10.74 10.45
C LYS A 115 11.99 10.30 9.26
N ASP A 116 12.30 9.00 9.17
CA ASP A 116 13.05 8.44 8.06
C ASP A 116 12.09 8.04 6.91
N PRO A 117 12.09 8.75 5.76
CA PRO A 117 11.24 8.39 4.63
C PRO A 117 11.58 7.00 4.06
N TRP A 118 12.74 6.42 4.38
CA TRP A 118 13.08 5.06 3.95
C TRP A 118 12.34 3.97 4.74
N GLN A 119 11.68 4.31 5.86
CA GLN A 119 10.90 3.37 6.65
C GLN A 119 9.40 3.36 6.30
N ILE A 120 8.93 4.25 5.42
CA ILE A 120 7.52 4.41 5.10
C ILE A 120 7.28 4.46 3.59
N ALA A 121 6.36 3.63 3.09
CA ALA A 121 5.96 3.59 1.69
C ALA A 121 4.55 4.17 1.49
N MET A 122 4.36 4.84 0.35
CA MET A 122 3.04 5.34 -0.04
C MET A 122 2.17 4.19 -0.57
N SER A 123 0.99 4.03 0.00
CA SER A 123 -0.03 3.09 -0.46
C SER A 123 -1.43 3.57 -0.10
N THR A 124 -2.43 3.09 -0.83
CA THR A 124 -3.86 3.21 -0.47
C THR A 124 -4.48 1.85 -0.16
N ASP A 125 -3.63 0.81 -0.02
CA ASP A 125 -4.06 -0.58 0.06
C ASP A 125 -5.09 -0.91 -1.04
N HIS A 126 -4.75 -0.55 -2.28
CA HIS A 126 -5.74 -0.43 -3.34
C HIS A 126 -6.57 -1.73 -3.54
N PRO A 127 -7.92 -1.66 -3.55
CA PRO A 127 -8.76 -0.47 -3.43
C PRO A 127 -9.28 -0.14 -2.00
N ASN A 128 -8.89 -0.89 -0.96
CA ASN A 128 -9.44 -0.81 0.41
C ASN A 128 -9.47 0.59 1.01
N GLY A 129 -8.35 1.32 1.01
CA GLY A 129 -8.28 2.71 1.48
C GLY A 129 -8.72 3.71 0.41
N GLY A 130 -8.41 3.42 -0.85
CA GLY A 130 -8.81 4.22 -2.00
C GLY A 130 -8.19 3.76 -3.32
N SER A 131 -8.60 4.39 -4.41
CA SER A 131 -8.01 4.15 -5.72
C SER A 131 -6.52 4.56 -5.75
N PHE A 132 -5.65 3.77 -6.41
CA PHE A 132 -4.26 4.19 -6.65
C PHE A 132 -4.17 5.46 -7.51
N LEU A 133 -5.25 5.79 -8.24
CA LEU A 133 -5.37 7.06 -8.97
C LEU A 133 -5.34 8.28 -8.04
N ALA A 134 -5.55 8.11 -6.74
CA ALA A 134 -5.51 9.20 -5.78
C ALA A 134 -4.10 9.51 -5.24
N TYR A 135 -3.05 8.79 -5.68
CA TYR A 135 -1.67 9.08 -5.24
C TYR A 135 -1.26 10.56 -5.46
N PRO A 136 -1.61 11.23 -6.58
CA PRO A 136 -1.36 12.67 -6.74
C PRO A 136 -2.01 13.54 -5.66
N GLU A 137 -3.22 13.19 -5.19
CA GLU A 137 -3.90 13.91 -4.10
C GLU A 137 -3.17 13.71 -2.76
N ILE A 138 -2.69 12.49 -2.48
CA ILE A 138 -1.86 12.22 -1.30
C ILE A 138 -0.58 13.05 -1.35
N ILE A 139 0.09 13.10 -2.51
CA ILE A 139 1.30 13.93 -2.69
C ILE A 139 0.98 15.40 -2.40
N GLN A 140 -0.13 15.94 -2.91
CA GLN A 140 -0.54 17.31 -2.60
C GLN A 140 -0.78 17.51 -1.10
N LEU A 141 -1.48 16.60 -0.43
CA LEU A 141 -1.74 16.67 1.02
C LEU A 141 -0.46 16.67 1.87
N LEU A 142 0.59 15.97 1.41
CA LEU A 142 1.88 15.90 2.09
C LEU A 142 2.77 17.11 1.78
N MET A 143 2.72 17.64 0.57
CA MET A 143 3.58 18.73 0.10
C MET A 143 2.99 20.12 0.36
N ASP A 144 1.68 20.26 0.53
CA ASP A 144 0.98 21.54 0.72
C ASP A 144 0.14 21.52 2.01
N ARG A 145 0.69 22.14 3.05
CA ARG A 145 0.01 22.32 4.35
C ARG A 145 -1.24 23.16 4.20
N THR A 146 -1.24 24.19 3.34
CA THR A 146 -2.41 25.05 3.15
C THR A 146 -3.57 24.21 2.61
N TYR A 147 -3.32 23.39 1.60
CA TYR A 147 -4.31 22.47 1.07
C TYR A 147 -4.82 21.49 2.13
N ARG A 148 -3.92 20.88 2.91
CA ARG A 148 -4.29 20.00 4.03
C ARG A 148 -5.18 20.70 5.06
N GLN A 149 -4.90 21.95 5.40
CA GLN A 149 -5.71 22.75 6.32
C GLN A 149 -7.10 23.09 5.73
N GLU A 150 -7.21 23.34 4.43
CA GLU A 150 -8.51 23.53 3.78
C GLU A 150 -9.37 22.26 3.83
N ILE A 151 -8.78 21.07 3.67
CA ILE A 151 -9.51 19.81 3.85
C ILE A 151 -9.91 19.62 5.33
N LEU A 152 -9.03 19.95 6.28
CA LEU A 152 -9.35 19.87 7.72
C LEU A 152 -10.56 20.74 8.12
N LYS A 153 -10.79 21.89 7.46
CA LYS A 153 -11.99 22.72 7.68
C LYS A 153 -13.28 22.05 7.21
N ARG A 154 -13.19 21.10 6.26
CA ARG A 154 -14.33 20.42 5.66
C ARG A 154 -14.70 19.13 6.38
N VAL A 155 -13.74 18.44 7.01
CA VAL A 155 -14.02 17.16 7.66
C VAL A 155 -14.82 17.31 8.96
N HIS A 156 -15.23 16.20 9.58
CA HIS A 156 -15.94 16.22 10.84
C HIS A 156 -15.12 16.91 11.97
N PRO A 157 -15.66 17.90 12.72
CA PRO A 157 -14.89 18.72 13.66
C PRO A 157 -14.14 17.94 14.76
N ARG A 158 -14.73 16.85 15.27
CA ARG A 158 -14.08 15.97 16.27
C ARG A 158 -12.72 15.41 15.84
N VAL A 159 -12.39 15.39 14.54
CA VAL A 159 -11.05 14.98 14.09
C VAL A 159 -9.97 15.88 14.67
N LEU A 160 -10.24 17.18 14.81
CA LEU A 160 -9.32 18.17 15.38
C LEU A 160 -9.05 17.95 16.89
N GLU A 161 -9.87 17.15 17.56
CA GLU A 161 -9.75 16.80 18.98
C GLU A 161 -9.22 15.38 19.20
N ARG A 162 -9.19 14.56 18.14
CA ARG A 162 -8.94 13.11 18.19
C ARG A 162 -7.75 12.68 17.34
N SER A 163 -7.09 13.63 16.69
CA SER A 163 -5.84 13.50 15.94
C SER A 163 -4.96 14.73 16.24
N CYS A 164 -3.65 14.59 16.05
CA CYS A 164 -2.67 15.68 16.09
C CYS A 164 -2.44 16.32 14.72
N LEU A 165 -3.08 15.83 13.64
CA LEU A 165 -2.83 16.27 12.27
C LEU A 165 -2.86 17.80 12.07
N LYS A 166 -3.78 18.50 12.75
CA LYS A 166 -3.93 19.97 12.65
C LYS A 166 -2.67 20.72 13.12
N ASP A 167 -1.91 20.11 14.02
CA ASP A 167 -0.73 20.68 14.67
C ASP A 167 0.57 20.29 13.94
N LEU A 168 0.48 19.46 12.89
CA LEU A 168 1.63 19.02 12.10
C LEU A 168 1.90 19.99 10.94
N ASP A 169 3.01 20.71 11.05
CA ASP A 169 3.42 21.74 10.09
C ASP A 169 4.40 21.25 9.02
N ARG A 170 4.88 20.01 9.13
CA ARG A 170 5.81 19.42 8.15
C ARG A 170 5.17 19.38 6.76
N GLU A 171 5.99 19.66 5.76
CA GLU A 171 5.71 19.46 4.35
C GLU A 171 6.78 18.55 3.75
N TYR A 172 6.38 17.64 2.88
CA TYR A 172 7.29 16.76 2.16
C TYR A 172 7.98 17.52 1.03
N THR A 173 9.26 17.21 0.84
CA THR A 173 10.03 17.62 -0.34
C THR A 173 9.80 16.65 -1.51
N LEU A 174 10.10 17.09 -2.74
CA LEU A 174 10.11 16.19 -3.91
C LEU A 174 11.02 14.96 -3.71
N ASN A 175 12.14 15.14 -2.99
CA ASN A 175 13.05 14.04 -2.68
C ASN A 175 12.41 13.01 -1.73
N GLU A 176 11.73 13.45 -0.67
CA GLU A 176 10.99 12.55 0.22
C GLU A 176 9.85 11.85 -0.53
N ILE A 177 9.14 12.56 -1.41
CA ILE A 177 8.13 11.94 -2.30
C ILE A 177 8.77 10.85 -3.15
N ALA A 178 9.89 11.13 -3.82
CA ALA A 178 10.61 10.12 -4.60
C ALA A 178 11.06 8.91 -3.77
N ILE A 179 11.45 9.13 -2.51
CA ILE A 179 11.81 8.04 -1.59
C ILE A 179 10.58 7.18 -1.29
N ILE A 180 9.49 7.74 -0.75
CA ILE A 180 8.34 6.93 -0.27
C ILE A 180 7.56 6.25 -1.41
N THR A 181 7.74 6.68 -2.65
CA THR A 181 7.01 6.14 -3.82
C THR A 181 7.88 5.28 -4.74
N ARG A 182 9.22 5.43 -4.74
CA ARG A 182 10.13 4.70 -5.64
C ARG A 182 11.26 4.01 -4.88
N ALA A 183 12.14 4.78 -4.26
CA ALA A 183 13.39 4.26 -3.71
C ALA A 183 13.17 3.37 -2.47
N GLY A 184 12.32 3.82 -1.55
CA GLY A 184 11.90 3.09 -0.35
C GLY A 184 11.24 1.75 -0.70
N PRO A 185 10.14 1.73 -1.47
CA PRO A 185 9.49 0.48 -1.90
C PRO A 185 10.43 -0.49 -2.62
N ALA A 186 11.28 -0.02 -3.53
CA ALA A 186 12.26 -0.87 -4.21
C ALA A 186 13.25 -1.51 -3.23
N ARG A 187 13.74 -0.73 -2.25
CA ARG A 187 14.63 -1.23 -1.20
C ARG A 187 13.94 -2.25 -0.29
N MET A 188 12.69 -1.99 0.11
CA MET A 188 11.89 -2.89 0.96
C MET A 188 11.70 -4.26 0.28
N LEU A 189 11.47 -4.26 -1.04
CA LEU A 189 11.32 -5.47 -1.86
C LEU A 189 12.66 -6.12 -2.27
N GLY A 190 13.80 -5.50 -1.97
CA GLY A 190 15.13 -6.01 -2.36
C GLY A 190 15.46 -5.87 -3.85
N LEU A 191 14.76 -4.99 -4.57
CA LEU A 191 14.89 -4.78 -6.01
C LEU A 191 16.06 -3.82 -6.33
N LYS A 192 17.27 -4.38 -6.40
CA LYS A 192 18.51 -3.60 -6.56
C LYS A 192 18.59 -2.73 -7.81
N ASN A 193 17.91 -3.08 -8.89
CA ASN A 193 17.94 -2.34 -10.16
C ASN A 193 16.73 -1.39 -10.31
N LYS A 194 15.90 -1.25 -9.28
CA LYS A 194 14.70 -0.41 -9.28
C LYS A 194 14.82 0.72 -8.26
N GLY A 195 14.04 1.78 -8.47
CA GLY A 195 13.91 2.88 -7.51
C GLY A 195 15.06 3.88 -7.49
N HIS A 196 15.99 3.82 -8.46
CA HIS A 196 17.07 4.79 -8.62
C HIS A 196 17.41 5.01 -10.11
N LEU A 197 18.17 6.08 -10.40
CA LEU A 197 18.60 6.47 -11.76
C LEU A 197 20.11 6.29 -12.02
N GLY A 198 20.85 5.72 -11.06
CA GLY A 198 22.27 5.40 -11.21
C GLY A 198 22.56 4.31 -12.25
N ILE A 199 23.83 4.23 -12.68
CA ILE A 199 24.31 3.20 -13.62
C ILE A 199 23.97 1.80 -13.09
N GLY A 200 23.37 0.96 -13.94
CA GLY A 200 22.92 -0.39 -13.61
C GLY A 200 21.44 -0.49 -13.22
N ALA A 201 20.72 0.63 -13.08
CA ALA A 201 19.26 0.63 -12.98
C ALA A 201 18.61 0.14 -14.27
N ASP A 202 17.42 -0.44 -14.14
CA ASP A 202 16.54 -0.65 -15.29
C ASP A 202 16.15 0.72 -15.88
N GLY A 203 15.96 0.78 -17.19
CA GLY A 203 15.52 2.00 -17.90
C GLY A 203 14.06 2.38 -17.63
N ASP A 204 13.69 2.52 -16.35
CA ASP A 204 12.37 2.86 -15.86
C ASP A 204 12.41 4.28 -15.30
N VAL A 205 11.84 5.23 -16.05
CA VAL A 205 11.93 6.67 -15.74
C VAL A 205 10.56 7.31 -15.93
N THR A 206 10.16 8.16 -15.00
CA THR A 206 8.97 9.02 -15.13
C THR A 206 9.41 10.47 -15.14
N ILE A 207 8.99 11.23 -16.14
CA ILE A 207 9.27 12.66 -16.29
C ILE A 207 7.96 13.41 -16.11
N TYR A 208 7.97 14.38 -15.21
CA TYR A 208 6.84 15.27 -14.92
C TYR A 208 7.17 16.68 -15.41
N ASN A 209 6.15 17.40 -15.89
CA ASN A 209 6.29 18.83 -16.13
C ASN A 209 6.22 19.55 -14.78
N GLU A 210 7.19 20.39 -14.49
CA GLU A 210 7.16 21.22 -13.28
C GLU A 210 5.92 22.13 -13.30
N SER A 211 5.23 22.20 -12.16
CA SER A 211 4.01 22.97 -11.99
C SER A 211 3.83 23.34 -10.53
N SER A 212 3.31 24.54 -10.27
CA SER A 212 2.89 24.93 -8.91
C SER A 212 1.62 24.19 -8.46
N ASN A 213 0.85 23.63 -9.40
CA ASN A 213 -0.25 22.74 -9.10
C ASN A 213 0.28 21.30 -8.96
N ILE A 214 0.59 20.91 -7.73
CA ILE A 214 1.17 19.61 -7.36
C ILE A 214 0.27 18.44 -7.83
N LEU A 215 -1.05 18.56 -7.68
CA LEU A 215 -1.99 17.54 -8.13
C LEU A 215 -1.85 17.28 -9.62
N ALA A 216 -1.98 18.35 -10.43
CA ALA A 216 -1.87 18.25 -11.89
C ALA A 216 -0.49 17.78 -12.35
N MET A 217 0.57 18.13 -11.62
CA MET A 217 1.94 17.68 -11.90
C MET A 217 2.03 16.15 -11.87
N PHE A 218 1.47 15.50 -10.85
CA PHE A 218 1.63 14.06 -10.63
C PHE A 218 0.54 13.19 -11.27
N GLU A 219 -0.61 13.76 -11.63
CA GLU A 219 -1.73 13.05 -12.27
C GLU A 219 -1.37 12.55 -13.67
N LEU A 220 -0.69 13.38 -14.47
CA LEU A 220 -0.39 13.09 -15.87
C LEU A 220 1.11 13.29 -16.15
N PRO A 221 1.95 12.24 -16.01
CA PRO A 221 3.36 12.33 -16.37
C PRO A 221 3.52 12.72 -17.84
N TYR A 222 4.48 13.60 -18.14
CA TYR A 222 4.78 14.01 -19.51
C TYR A 222 5.33 12.84 -20.32
N MET A 223 6.21 12.04 -19.70
CA MET A 223 6.81 10.88 -20.34
C MET A 223 7.03 9.77 -19.33
N VAL A 224 6.81 8.52 -19.76
CA VAL A 224 7.18 7.32 -19.01
C VAL A 224 8.01 6.43 -19.91
N ILE A 225 9.18 6.06 -19.43
CA ILE A 225 10.09 5.12 -20.07
C ILE A 225 10.03 3.81 -19.26
N LYS A 226 9.83 2.69 -19.94
CA LYS A 226 9.83 1.34 -19.36
C LYS A 226 10.85 0.49 -20.11
N TYR A 227 11.82 -0.09 -19.40
CA TYR A 227 12.90 -0.89 -20.00
C TYR A 227 13.60 -0.16 -21.18
N GLY A 228 13.81 1.15 -21.05
CA GLY A 228 14.44 1.98 -22.09
C GLY A 228 13.53 2.34 -23.26
N LYS A 229 12.25 1.96 -23.24
CA LYS A 229 11.27 2.29 -24.29
C LYS A 229 10.28 3.33 -23.80
N VAL A 230 10.01 4.36 -24.61
CA VAL A 230 8.98 5.36 -24.31
C VAL A 230 7.59 4.71 -24.43
N VAL A 231 6.88 4.57 -23.30
CA VAL A 231 5.54 3.97 -23.23
C VAL A 231 4.44 5.01 -23.08
N VAL A 232 4.75 6.17 -22.50
CA VAL A 232 3.89 7.36 -22.44
C VAL A 232 4.67 8.55 -22.97
N GLU A 233 4.06 9.36 -23.84
CA GLU A 233 4.64 10.60 -24.36
C GLU A 233 3.56 11.66 -24.55
N LYS A 234 3.82 12.87 -24.01
CA LYS A 234 2.84 13.95 -23.90
C LYS A 234 1.57 13.49 -23.17
N SER A 235 1.76 12.75 -22.07
CA SER A 235 0.68 12.23 -21.22
C SER A 235 -0.26 11.22 -21.89
N GLU A 236 0.09 10.72 -23.07
CA GLU A 236 -0.67 9.73 -23.83
C GLU A 236 0.09 8.41 -23.93
N ILE A 237 -0.63 7.29 -23.82
CA ILE A 237 -0.03 5.95 -24.00
C ILE A 237 0.37 5.78 -25.47
N ARG A 238 1.63 5.42 -25.71
CA ARG A 238 2.21 5.22 -27.05
C ARG A 238 2.52 3.77 -27.36
N LEU A 239 2.97 3.03 -26.35
CA LEU A 239 3.45 1.66 -26.52
C LEU A 239 3.03 0.82 -25.32
N GLN A 240 2.51 -0.37 -25.60
CA GLN A 240 2.33 -1.40 -24.60
C GLN A 240 3.54 -2.33 -24.65
N VAL A 241 4.22 -2.47 -23.51
CA VAL A 241 5.35 -3.39 -23.35
C VAL A 241 4.93 -4.44 -22.33
N PRO A 242 5.03 -5.75 -22.63
CA PRO A 242 4.78 -6.79 -21.65
C PRO A 242 5.62 -6.57 -20.39
N GLY A 243 4.98 -6.72 -19.22
CA GLY A 243 5.67 -6.75 -17.94
C GLY A 243 6.48 -8.04 -17.78
N ASN A 244 7.30 -8.10 -16.74
CA ASN A 244 8.10 -9.27 -16.40
C ASN A 244 7.78 -9.65 -14.95
N THR A 245 7.50 -10.93 -14.71
CA THR A 245 7.13 -11.43 -13.38
C THR A 245 8.40 -11.65 -12.57
N LEU A 246 8.48 -11.00 -11.41
CA LEU A 246 9.57 -11.19 -10.46
C LEU A 246 9.17 -12.27 -9.45
N HIS A 247 10.03 -13.27 -9.25
CA HIS A 247 9.76 -14.36 -8.31
C HIS A 247 11.03 -14.78 -7.57
N VAL A 248 10.88 -15.53 -6.48
CA VAL A 248 12.01 -16.15 -5.76
C VAL A 248 11.91 -17.67 -5.87
N SER A 249 13.05 -18.37 -5.78
CA SER A 249 13.10 -19.83 -5.77
C SER A 249 14.10 -20.31 -4.71
N PRO A 250 13.72 -20.28 -3.42
CA PRO A 250 14.57 -20.80 -2.36
C PRO A 250 14.69 -22.33 -2.49
N SER A 251 15.86 -22.87 -2.15
CA SER A 251 16.04 -24.32 -2.01
C SER A 251 15.18 -24.86 -0.86
N PHE A 252 14.63 -26.05 -1.01
CA PHE A 252 13.87 -26.77 0.01
C PHE A 252 14.39 -28.21 0.15
N ASP A 253 13.99 -28.91 1.22
CA ASP A 253 14.33 -30.31 1.45
C ASP A 253 13.39 -31.24 0.63
N PRO A 254 13.91 -31.97 -0.39
CA PRO A 254 13.09 -32.87 -1.19
C PRO A 254 12.44 -34.00 -0.39
N GLY A 255 13.00 -34.36 0.76
CA GLY A 255 12.44 -35.38 1.65
C GLY A 255 11.06 -35.03 2.21
N LEU A 256 10.71 -33.74 2.24
CA LEU A 256 9.41 -33.26 2.73
C LEU A 256 8.28 -33.47 1.70
N VAL A 257 8.60 -33.55 0.41
CA VAL A 257 7.59 -33.57 -0.67
C VAL A 257 6.67 -34.78 -0.57
N GLY A 258 7.19 -35.95 -0.19
CA GLY A 258 6.36 -37.15 -0.03
C GLY A 258 5.30 -37.00 1.05
N GLY A 259 5.64 -36.36 2.17
CA GLY A 259 4.70 -36.07 3.26
C GLY A 259 3.66 -35.04 2.85
N ILE A 260 4.09 -33.95 2.20
CA ILE A 260 3.21 -32.89 1.70
C ILE A 260 2.22 -33.47 0.69
N ARG A 261 2.68 -34.28 -0.28
CA ARG A 261 1.81 -34.92 -1.27
C ARG A 261 0.74 -35.79 -0.62
N LYS A 262 1.12 -36.66 0.31
CA LYS A 262 0.17 -37.55 1.00
C LYS A 262 -0.89 -36.74 1.76
N TRP A 263 -0.47 -35.67 2.44
CA TRP A 263 -1.39 -34.75 3.10
C TRP A 263 -2.32 -34.07 2.08
N PHE A 264 -1.75 -33.50 1.01
CA PHE A 264 -2.50 -32.78 -0.03
C PHE A 264 -3.58 -33.68 -0.66
N GLU A 265 -3.22 -34.87 -1.11
CA GLU A 265 -4.15 -35.84 -1.73
C GLU A 265 -5.22 -36.35 -0.76
N SER A 266 -5.06 -36.16 0.56
CA SER A 266 -6.06 -36.53 1.57
C SER A 266 -7.08 -35.41 1.84
N TYR A 267 -6.72 -34.14 1.59
CA TYR A 267 -7.49 -32.98 2.04
C TYR A 267 -7.88 -31.98 0.95
N TYR A 268 -7.21 -31.99 -0.21
CA TYR A 268 -7.51 -31.12 -1.35
C TYR A 268 -8.45 -31.80 -2.36
N THR A 269 -9.14 -30.98 -3.14
CA THR A 269 -10.06 -31.40 -4.22
C THR A 269 -9.38 -31.49 -5.59
N ILE A 270 -8.09 -31.15 -5.70
CA ILE A 270 -7.28 -31.32 -6.90
C ILE A 270 -6.09 -32.25 -6.66
N GLN A 271 -5.48 -32.73 -7.75
CA GLN A 271 -4.29 -33.58 -7.68
C GLN A 271 -3.03 -32.76 -7.43
N PHE A 272 -2.11 -33.28 -6.61
CA PHE A 272 -0.87 -32.60 -6.24
C PHE A 272 -0.05 -32.15 -7.46
N GLU A 273 0.00 -32.95 -8.53
CA GLU A 273 0.75 -32.61 -9.75
C GLU A 273 0.18 -31.42 -10.53
N ASN A 274 -1.08 -31.07 -10.30
CA ASN A 274 -1.76 -29.98 -10.98
C ASN A 274 -1.75 -28.67 -10.17
N TYR A 275 -1.18 -28.68 -8.95
CA TYR A 275 -1.13 -27.52 -8.07
C TYR A 275 -0.04 -26.51 -8.42
N PRO A 276 1.21 -26.90 -8.75
CA PRO A 276 2.28 -25.95 -9.01
C PRO A 276 2.02 -25.09 -10.25
N VAL A 277 2.31 -23.80 -10.15
CA VAL A 277 2.34 -22.89 -11.30
C VAL A 277 3.61 -23.18 -12.12
N THR A 278 3.44 -23.54 -13.38
CA THR A 278 4.55 -23.84 -14.31
C THR A 278 5.07 -22.57 -15.00
N ASP A 279 6.27 -22.67 -15.59
CA ASP A 279 6.89 -21.55 -16.31
C ASP A 279 6.08 -21.07 -17.52
N GLU A 280 5.15 -21.88 -18.04
CA GLU A 280 4.25 -21.50 -19.14
C GLU A 280 3.35 -20.31 -18.80
N TYR A 281 3.06 -20.11 -17.51
CA TYR A 281 2.27 -18.96 -17.03
C TYR A 281 3.08 -17.66 -16.95
N LEU A 282 4.41 -17.72 -17.10
CA LEU A 282 5.31 -16.55 -17.10
C LEU A 282 5.43 -15.92 -18.49
N SER A 283 4.28 -15.71 -19.16
CA SER A 283 4.17 -15.28 -20.56
C SER A 283 4.84 -13.92 -20.89
N GLY A 284 5.01 -13.04 -19.90
CA GLY A 284 5.74 -11.77 -20.03
C GLY A 284 7.25 -11.87 -19.75
N GLY A 285 7.73 -13.06 -19.42
CA GLY A 285 9.06 -13.30 -18.86
C GLY A 285 9.01 -13.53 -17.34
N GLY A 286 9.96 -14.32 -16.86
CA GLY A 286 10.19 -14.57 -15.44
C GLY A 286 11.62 -14.16 -15.08
N THR A 287 11.78 -13.27 -14.11
CA THR A 287 13.10 -12.97 -13.53
C THR A 287 13.14 -13.44 -12.10
N MET A 288 14.03 -14.40 -11.85
CA MET A 288 14.32 -14.88 -10.52
C MET A 288 15.13 -13.82 -9.76
N ILE A 289 14.59 -13.33 -8.65
CA ILE A 289 15.29 -12.48 -7.71
C ILE A 289 16.08 -13.38 -6.75
N PRO A 290 17.40 -13.20 -6.64
CA PRO A 290 18.22 -14.07 -5.80
C PRO A 290 17.86 -13.89 -4.33
N CYS A 291 17.52 -14.99 -3.65
CA CYS A 291 17.44 -15.02 -2.20
C CYS A 291 18.88 -14.88 -1.64
N SER A 292 19.16 -13.82 -0.91
CA SER A 292 20.42 -13.72 -0.16
C SER A 292 20.45 -14.84 0.89
N LYS A 293 21.46 -15.71 0.85
CA LYS A 293 21.77 -16.62 1.96
C LYS A 293 22.06 -15.75 3.19
N LYS A 294 21.28 -15.94 4.26
CA LYS A 294 21.70 -15.48 5.59
C LYS A 294 22.81 -16.38 6.10
#